data_AF-A0A535N918-F1
#
_entry.id   AF-A0A535N918-F1
#
_cell.length_a   1.000
_cell.length_b   1.000
_cell.length_c   1.000
_cell.angle_alpha   90.00
_cell.angle_beta   90.00
_cell.angle_gamma   90.00
#
_symmetry.space_group_name_H-M   'P 1'
#
loop_
_entity.id
_entity.type
_entity.pdbx_description
1 polymer ?
#
loop_
_entity_poly.entity_id
_entity_poly.type
_entity_poly.pdbx_seq_one_letter_code
_entity_poly.pdbx_strand_id
1 'polypeptide(L)'
;MAKFAKTFLSQIEPLFPGITQQWNGRATLDVPLSNPFLLGSYSYWKVGQYTQFSGYEKVRQPDPATGKCHFAGEHCSQDFQGYMEGGASEGARAANEIIGDYKVGQFP
;
A
#
# COMPACT_ATOMS: atom_id res chain seq x y z
N MET A 1 7.92 -22.63 3.21
CA MET A 1 7.33 -22.16 4.49
C MET A 1 7.88 -22.89 5.70
N ALA A 2 7.81 -24.22 5.78
CA ALA A 2 8.37 -24.97 6.91
C ALA A 2 9.87 -24.69 7.17
N LYS A 3 10.68 -24.49 6.12
CA LYS A 3 12.09 -24.08 6.27
C LYS A 3 12.23 -22.74 7.00
N PHE A 4 11.51 -21.70 6.57
CA PHE A 4 11.54 -20.38 7.19
C PHE A 4 11.05 -20.42 8.64
N ALA A 5 9.97 -21.17 8.92
CA ALA A 5 9.48 -21.37 10.27
C ALA A 5 10.54 -22.02 11.18
N LYS A 6 11.22 -23.08 10.72
CA LYS A 6 12.31 -23.72 11.46
C LYS A 6 13.50 -22.79 11.69
N THR A 7 13.86 -21.98 10.69
CA THR A 7 14.91 -20.95 10.84
C THR A 7 14.53 -19.93 11.90
N PHE A 8 13.31 -19.37 11.84
CA PHE A 8 12.83 -18.41 12.83
C PHE A 8 12.79 -19.00 14.24
N LEU A 9 12.23 -20.20 14.42
CA LEU A 9 12.18 -20.89 15.71
C LEU A 9 13.59 -21.10 16.31
N SER A 10 14.56 -21.52 15.50
CA SER A 10 15.96 -21.63 15.93
C SER A 10 16.56 -20.29 16.38
N GLN A 11 16.21 -19.18 15.70
CA GLN A 11 16.68 -17.84 16.06
C GLN A 11 16.08 -17.33 17.38
N ILE A 12 14.83 -17.71 17.69
CA ILE A 12 14.14 -17.25 18.91
C ILE A 12 14.27 -18.21 20.10
N GLU A 13 14.74 -19.44 19.89
CA GLU A 13 14.95 -20.44 20.95
C GLU A 13 15.83 -19.92 22.12
N PRO A 14 16.92 -19.15 21.90
CA PRO A 14 17.71 -18.60 23.01
C PRO A 14 16.96 -17.52 23.81
N LEU A 15 15.99 -16.84 23.21
CA LEU A 15 15.15 -15.84 23.85
C LEU A 15 13.99 -16.49 24.61
N PHE A 16 13.45 -17.59 24.06
CA PHE A 16 12.34 -18.35 24.62
C PHE A 16 12.63 -19.86 24.59
N PRO A 17 13.39 -20.39 25.57
CA PRO A 17 13.76 -21.81 25.59
C PRO A 17 12.53 -22.72 25.59
N GLY A 18 12.52 -23.71 24.69
CA GLY A 18 11.42 -24.66 24.50
C GLY A 18 10.36 -24.23 23.48
N ILE A 19 10.43 -23.01 22.93
CA ILE A 19 9.41 -22.48 22.00
C ILE A 19 9.30 -23.32 20.72
N THR A 20 10.40 -23.91 20.23
CA THR A 20 10.39 -24.78 19.06
C THR A 20 9.43 -25.97 19.23
N GLN A 21 9.31 -26.53 20.43
CA GLN A 21 8.42 -27.67 20.71
C GLN A 21 6.94 -27.26 20.74
N GLN A 22 6.65 -25.97 20.95
CA GLN A 22 5.28 -25.44 21.02
C GLN A 22 4.69 -25.14 19.63
N TRP A 23 5.49 -25.26 18.57
CA TRP A 23 5.01 -24.98 17.23
C TRP A 23 3.97 -26.01 16.77
N ASN A 24 2.76 -25.55 16.46
CA ASN A 24 1.64 -26.38 15.97
C ASN A 24 1.77 -26.82 14.50
N GLY A 25 2.93 -26.63 13.87
CA GLY A 25 3.19 -27.01 12.48
C GLY A 25 2.64 -26.06 11.42
N ARG A 26 1.97 -24.96 11.80
CA ARG A 26 1.41 -23.99 10.84
C ARG A 26 2.27 -22.74 10.72
N ALA A 27 2.45 -22.26 9.50
CA ALA A 27 3.14 -21.00 9.23
C ALA A 27 2.62 -20.37 7.94
N THR A 28 2.46 -19.05 7.97
CA THR A 28 2.23 -18.22 6.79
C THR A 28 3.42 -17.30 6.63
N LEU A 29 3.88 -17.13 5.40
CA LEU A 29 4.87 -16.12 5.04
C LEU A 29 4.22 -15.21 4.02
N ASP A 30 4.18 -13.92 4.33
CA ASP A 30 3.82 -12.91 3.35
C ASP A 30 5.10 -12.32 2.75
N VAL A 31 5.14 -12.22 1.43
CA VAL A 31 6.26 -11.68 0.67
C VAL A 31 5.69 -10.71 -0.37
N PRO A 32 5.34 -9.48 0.03
CA PRO A 32 4.61 -8.54 -0.82
C PRO A 32 5.27 -8.28 -2.18
N LEU A 33 6.61 -8.26 -2.21
CA LEU A 33 7.39 -8.10 -3.44
C LEU A 33 7.09 -9.18 -4.50
N SER A 34 6.76 -10.40 -4.09
CA SER A 34 6.45 -11.52 -5.00
C SER A 34 4.97 -11.61 -5.36
N ASN A 35 4.11 -10.82 -4.71
CA ASN A 35 2.68 -10.81 -4.99
C ASN A 35 2.42 -9.94 -6.23
N PRO A 36 1.83 -10.49 -7.31
CA PRO A 36 1.63 -9.75 -8.56
C PRO A 36 0.65 -8.56 -8.43
N PHE A 37 -0.13 -8.51 -7.35
CA PHE A 37 -1.08 -7.42 -7.07
C PHE A 37 -0.51 -6.35 -6.14
N LEU A 38 0.60 -6.62 -5.43
CA LEU A 38 1.22 -5.66 -4.51
C LEU A 38 2.54 -5.12 -5.07
N LEU A 39 3.37 -5.98 -5.66
CA LEU A 39 4.69 -5.66 -6.24
C LEU A 39 5.67 -4.99 -5.26
N GLY A 40 5.33 -4.93 -3.97
CA GLY A 40 6.04 -4.19 -2.94
C GLY A 40 5.20 -4.09 -1.67
N SER A 41 5.78 -3.52 -0.61
CA SER A 41 5.07 -3.35 0.66
C SER A 41 4.18 -2.11 0.64
N TYR A 42 4.81 -0.94 0.59
CA TYR A 42 4.16 0.37 0.58
C TYR A 42 5.10 1.40 -0.02
N SER A 43 4.54 2.55 -0.37
CA SER A 43 5.27 3.63 -1.02
C SER A 43 6.18 4.36 -0.04
N TYR A 44 7.31 4.83 -0.56
CA TYR A 44 8.18 5.77 0.10
C TYR A 44 8.88 6.62 -0.96
N TRP A 45 9.09 7.90 -0.68
CA TRP A 45 9.91 8.73 -1.55
C TRP A 45 11.40 8.46 -1.32
N LYS A 46 12.13 8.18 -2.39
CA LYS A 46 13.59 8.20 -2.40
C LYS A 46 14.10 9.64 -2.28
N VAL A 47 15.40 9.77 -2.01
CA VAL A 47 16.10 11.07 -2.00
C VAL A 47 15.76 11.84 -3.28
N GLY A 48 15.29 13.08 -3.14
CA GLY A 48 14.90 13.97 -4.23
C GLY A 48 13.45 13.84 -4.70
N GLN A 49 12.82 12.66 -4.56
CA GLN A 49 11.46 12.44 -5.05
C GLN A 49 10.42 13.28 -4.30
N TYR A 50 10.61 13.46 -2.99
CA TYR A 50 9.71 14.29 -2.18
C TYR A 50 9.63 15.72 -2.74
N THR A 51 10.77 16.34 -3.01
CA THR A 51 10.83 17.72 -3.50
C THR A 51 10.52 17.85 -4.98
N GLN A 52 10.66 16.78 -5.75
CA GLN A 52 10.42 16.81 -7.21
C GLN A 52 8.95 16.60 -7.57
N PHE A 53 8.26 15.69 -6.89
CA PHE A 53 6.92 15.29 -7.35
C PHE A 53 5.96 14.79 -6.25
N SER A 54 6.33 14.83 -4.97
CA SER A 54 5.37 14.47 -3.91
C SER A 54 4.11 15.34 -3.99
N GLY A 55 2.96 14.69 -3.91
CA GLY A 55 1.65 15.30 -4.06
C GLY A 55 1.15 15.35 -5.50
N TYR A 56 1.99 15.05 -6.51
CA TYR A 56 1.54 14.92 -7.89
C TYR A 56 0.82 13.58 -8.13
N GLU A 57 1.10 12.56 -7.31
CA GLU A 57 0.56 11.20 -7.45
C GLU A 57 -0.97 11.15 -7.33
N LYS A 58 -1.60 12.14 -6.69
CA LYS A 58 -3.06 12.26 -6.57
C LYS A 58 -3.71 13.05 -7.71
N VAL A 59 -2.91 13.70 -8.56
CA VAL A 59 -3.41 14.58 -9.62
C VAL A 59 -4.14 13.75 -10.67
N ARG A 60 -5.37 14.18 -10.97
CA ARG A 60 -6.21 13.59 -12.01
C ARG A 60 -5.51 13.65 -13.37
N GLN A 61 -5.41 12.51 -14.05
CA GLN A 61 -4.75 12.41 -15.36
C GLN A 61 -5.78 12.30 -16.49
N PRO A 62 -5.46 12.74 -17.72
CA PRO A 62 -6.32 12.48 -18.87
C PRO A 62 -6.35 10.97 -19.20
N ASP A 63 -7.54 10.45 -19.51
CA ASP A 63 -7.77 9.11 -20.02
C ASP A 63 -8.41 9.20 -21.42
N PRO A 64 -7.82 8.55 -22.45
CA PRO A 64 -8.34 8.64 -23.82
C PRO A 64 -9.73 8.04 -24.05
N ALA A 65 -10.19 7.14 -23.16
CA ALA A 65 -11.46 6.44 -23.29
C ALA A 65 -12.57 7.04 -22.41
N THR A 66 -12.24 7.52 -21.21
CA THR A 66 -13.21 8.01 -20.21
C THR A 66 -13.02 9.48 -19.84
N GLY A 67 -12.19 10.20 -20.60
CA GLY A 67 -11.87 11.60 -20.37
C GLY A 67 -10.82 11.82 -19.27
N LYS A 68 -11.17 11.65 -17.99
CA LYS A 68 -10.25 11.93 -16.87
C LYS A 68 -10.27 10.83 -15.81
N CYS A 69 -9.09 10.37 -15.36
CA CYS A 69 -8.87 9.31 -14.39
C CYS A 69 -8.43 9.86 -13.02
N HIS A 70 -9.08 9.42 -11.95
CA HIS A 70 -8.71 9.76 -10.57
C HIS A 70 -7.82 8.67 -9.97
N PHE A 71 -6.74 9.09 -9.32
CA PHE A 71 -5.87 8.20 -8.56
C PHE A 71 -6.18 8.35 -7.07
N ALA A 72 -6.19 7.21 -6.38
CA ALA A 72 -6.40 7.10 -4.96
C ALA A 72 -5.54 5.97 -4.38
N GLY A 73 -5.38 5.96 -3.07
CA GLY A 73 -4.58 4.99 -2.34
C GLY A 73 -3.50 5.68 -1.50
N GLU A 74 -2.79 4.89 -0.70
CA GLU A 74 -1.79 5.43 0.24
C GLU A 74 -0.71 6.27 -0.45
N HIS A 75 -0.32 5.86 -1.67
CA HIS A 75 0.71 6.51 -2.47
C HIS A 75 0.32 7.91 -2.96
N CYS A 76 -0.97 8.25 -2.95
CA CYS A 76 -1.49 9.57 -3.28
C CYS A 76 -1.47 10.54 -2.08
N SER A 77 -1.25 10.04 -0.86
CA SER A 77 -1.26 10.86 0.35
C SER A 77 0.12 11.47 0.58
N GLN A 78 0.18 12.80 0.66
CA GLN A 78 1.43 13.48 0.98
C GLN A 78 1.79 13.35 2.48
N ASP A 79 0.77 13.33 3.35
CA ASP A 79 0.94 13.38 4.80
C ASP A 79 0.93 11.99 5.46
N PHE A 80 0.31 10.99 4.81
CA PHE A 80 0.11 9.65 5.36
C PHE A 80 0.52 8.54 4.38
N GLN A 81 1.55 8.76 3.55
CA GLN A 81 2.12 7.74 2.67
C GLN A 81 2.61 6.52 3.48
N GLY A 82 2.24 5.33 3.02
CA GLY A 82 2.55 4.06 3.67
C GLY A 82 1.62 3.66 4.81
N TYR A 83 0.58 4.46 5.09
CA TYR A 83 -0.39 4.20 6.17
C TYR A 83 -1.81 3.98 5.64
N MET A 84 -2.61 3.28 6.43
CA MET A 84 -4.04 3.06 6.13
C MET A 84 -4.83 4.38 6.04
N GLU A 85 -4.48 5.37 6.86
CA GLU A 85 -5.11 6.70 6.83
C GLU A 85 -4.92 7.38 5.47
N GLY A 86 -3.75 7.23 4.84
CA GLY A 86 -3.50 7.74 3.49
C GLY A 86 -4.41 7.08 2.46
N GLY A 87 -4.59 5.75 2.55
CA GLY A 87 -5.53 5.03 1.68
C GLY A 87 -6.98 5.48 1.85
N ALA A 88 -7.44 5.63 3.10
CA ALA A 88 -8.81 6.01 3.41
C ALA A 88 -9.11 7.46 2.99
N SER A 89 -8.26 8.40 3.40
CA SER A 89 -8.43 9.83 3.11
C SER A 89 -8.36 10.14 1.61
N GLU A 90 -7.41 9.55 0.88
CA GLU A 90 -7.28 9.76 -0.56
C GLU A 90 -8.40 9.06 -1.35
N GLY A 91 -8.91 7.92 -0.86
CA GLY A 91 -10.12 7.30 -1.41
C GLY A 91 -11.34 8.21 -1.27
N ALA A 92 -11.55 8.78 -0.07
CA ALA A 92 -12.64 9.73 0.16
C ALA A 92 -12.49 11.01 -0.67
N ARG A 93 -11.26 11.53 -0.83
CA ARG A 93 -10.99 12.67 -1.71
C ARG A 93 -11.40 12.36 -3.15
N ALA A 94 -10.88 11.28 -3.75
CA ALA A 94 -11.18 10.93 -5.13
C ALA A 94 -12.69 10.74 -5.37
N ALA A 95 -13.41 10.11 -4.44
CA ALA A 95 -14.86 9.98 -4.51
C ALA A 95 -15.59 11.34 -4.49
N ASN A 96 -15.14 12.27 -3.64
CA ASN A 96 -15.71 13.62 -3.59
C ASN A 96 -15.43 14.45 -4.84
N GLU A 97 -14.28 14.26 -5.50
CA GLU A 97 -14.00 14.89 -6.79
C GLU A 97 -14.96 14.40 -7.87
N ILE A 98 -15.22 13.08 -7.93
CA ILE A 98 -16.21 12.50 -8.86
C ILE A 98 -17.61 13.08 -8.58
N ILE A 99 -18.03 13.12 -7.32
CA ILE A 99 -19.32 13.72 -6.94
C ILE A 99 -19.37 15.21 -7.33
N GLY A 100 -18.25 15.92 -7.19
CA GLY A 100 -18.10 17.33 -7.57
C GLY A 100 -18.35 17.57 -9.06
N ASP A 101 -17.75 16.74 -9.92
CA ASP A 101 -17.96 16.80 -11.36
C ASP A 101 -19.44 16.61 -11.74
N TYR A 102 -20.09 15.59 -11.17
CA TYR A 102 -21.49 15.28 -11.46
C TYR A 102 -22.41 16.45 -11.07
N LYS A 103 -22.12 17.15 -9.96
CA LYS A 103 -22.91 18.31 -9.52
C LYS A 103 -22.86 19.48 -10.49
N VAL A 104 -21.79 19.61 -11.28
CA VAL A 104 -21.63 20.68 -12.29
C VAL A 104 -21.91 20.20 -13.71
N GLY A 105 -22.50 19.01 -13.87
CA GLY A 105 -22.83 18.42 -15.17
C GLY A 105 -21.62 17.94 -15.96
N GLN A 106 -20.46 17.76 -15.32
CA GLN A 106 -19.33 17.05 -15.91
C GLN A 106 -19.53 15.56 -15.67
N PHE A 107 -19.85 14.85 -16.75
CA PHE A 107 -19.99 13.40 -16.76
C PHE A 107 -18.74 12.77 -17.40
N PRO A 108 -18.41 11.52 -17.05
CA PRO A 108 -17.36 10.77 -17.73
C PRO A 108 -17.69 10.56 -19.21
#